data_AF-A0A068NVL6-F1
#
_entry.id   AF-A0A068NVL6-F1
#
_cell.length_a   1.000
_cell.length_b   1.000
_cell.length_c   1.000
_cell.angle_alpha   90.00
_cell.angle_beta   90.00
_cell.angle_gamma   90.00
#
_symmetry.space_group_name_H-M   'P 1'
#
loop_
_entity.id
_entity.type
_entity.pdbx_description
1 polymer ?
#
loop_
_entity_poly.entity_id
_entity_poly.type
_entity_poly.pdbx_seq_one_letter_code
_entity_poly.pdbx_strand_id
1 'polypeptide(L)'
;MPSPLETLKSRLADVNALRSATAMMDWDQQTYMPRGGAEARAEHLGILSRMAHETFVADETRRALDDAQGSAEGDDAAMIRVTRRDIDLATKLPTKLVEEKSKLAAIAHERWVEARAKSDFAGFAPTLERMFDIVREEAEHLGYTDHIYDALIDQYEEGATAAEVRAMFESIKGPQVALVKKIKEQPQVDDAFLYGNWDEGAQSKFTEHLAKAVGFDFERGRQDTAPHPFCTGWSVGDIRLTTRYKPYLGSAIFGTLHEAGHGMYEQGSPMAWDRTPLAGGVSLGLHESQSRLWENIVGRSRAFWERFLPGLKESFPAIGDVDLDTFYRAINKVEPSYIRVEADELTYNLHVLVRFELECDVLTGKLAVKDLPDAWNAKYEEYLGITPRNDAEGCLQDVHWSMGSIGYFPTYSMGNLLSYQIWTALQRDLGDTDALISSGDFASILTWLQDHVYSKGRKYSPKDLVRQVTGEAISSRSYLDGLERKYVEIYRL
;
A
#
# COMPACT_ATOMS: atom_id res chain seq x y z
N MET A 1 -26.47 -32.43 -12.16
CA MET A 1 -25.02 -32.14 -12.17
C MET A 1 -24.88 -30.64 -11.99
N PRO A 2 -23.94 -30.14 -11.18
CA PRO A 2 -23.68 -28.71 -11.11
C PRO A 2 -23.34 -28.17 -12.50
N SER A 3 -23.75 -26.94 -12.79
CA SER A 3 -23.34 -26.22 -13.99
C SER A 3 -21.82 -25.97 -13.98
N PRO A 4 -21.18 -25.74 -15.14
CA PRO A 4 -19.76 -25.41 -15.20
C PRO A 4 -19.36 -24.24 -14.29
N LEU A 5 -20.21 -23.21 -14.24
CA LEU A 5 -20.00 -22.05 -13.38
C LEU A 5 -20.08 -22.39 -11.88
N GLU A 6 -21.05 -23.22 -11.46
CA GLU A 6 -21.13 -23.69 -10.07
C GLU A 6 -19.91 -24.53 -9.70
N THR A 7 -19.42 -25.36 -10.62
CA THR A 7 -18.18 -26.13 -10.43
C THR A 7 -16.98 -25.20 -10.25
N LEU A 8 -16.81 -24.18 -11.11
CA LEU A 8 -15.73 -23.20 -10.98
C LEU A 8 -15.82 -22.45 -9.65
N LYS A 9 -16.99 -21.91 -9.29
CA LYS A 9 -17.19 -21.19 -8.02
C LYS A 9 -16.86 -22.05 -6.81
N SER A 10 -17.24 -23.32 -6.83
CA SER A 10 -16.89 -24.28 -5.77
C SER A 10 -15.37 -24.45 -5.63
N ARG A 11 -14.67 -24.62 -6.76
CA ARG A 11 -13.20 -24.73 -6.77
C ARG A 11 -12.50 -23.46 -6.26
N LEU A 12 -13.00 -22.28 -6.67
CA LEU A 12 -12.47 -21.01 -6.19
C LEU A 12 -12.72 -20.79 -4.70
N ALA A 13 -13.85 -21.27 -4.17
CA ALA A 13 -14.13 -21.23 -2.75
C ALA A 13 -13.17 -22.11 -1.93
N ASP A 14 -12.79 -23.30 -2.43
CA ASP A 14 -11.77 -24.15 -1.78
C ASP A 14 -10.41 -23.43 -1.73
N VAL A 15 -9.99 -22.83 -2.85
CA VAL A 15 -8.74 -22.05 -2.93
C VAL A 15 -8.79 -20.86 -1.98
N ASN A 16 -9.90 -20.14 -1.96
CA ASN A 16 -10.10 -19.01 -1.06
C ASN A 16 -10.00 -19.46 0.40
N ALA A 17 -10.65 -20.56 0.81
CA ALA A 17 -10.59 -21.05 2.19
C ALA A 17 -9.14 -21.31 2.65
N LEU A 18 -8.30 -21.90 1.80
CA LEU A 18 -6.88 -22.14 2.10
C LEU A 18 -6.08 -20.84 2.21
N ARG A 19 -6.30 -19.89 1.29
CA ARG A 19 -5.66 -18.56 1.34
C ARG A 19 -6.11 -17.76 2.57
N SER A 20 -7.39 -17.83 2.90
CA SER A 20 -8.00 -17.22 4.08
C SER A 20 -7.41 -17.75 5.39
N ALA A 21 -7.22 -19.07 5.48
CA ALA A 21 -6.53 -19.68 6.62
C ALA A 21 -5.07 -19.20 6.74
N THR A 22 -4.38 -19.08 5.61
CA THR A 22 -3.00 -18.56 5.53
C THR A 22 -2.95 -17.11 6.03
N ALA A 23 -3.83 -16.23 5.52
CA ALA A 23 -3.89 -14.82 5.92
C ALA A 23 -4.20 -14.64 7.43
N MET A 24 -5.07 -15.48 8.00
CA MET A 24 -5.32 -15.48 9.45
C MET A 24 -4.08 -15.90 10.24
N MET A 25 -3.35 -16.93 9.78
CA MET A 25 -2.11 -17.38 10.41
C MET A 25 -1.00 -16.31 10.33
N ASP A 26 -0.91 -15.59 9.21
CA ASP A 26 0.02 -14.46 9.05
C ASP A 26 -0.34 -13.28 9.96
N TRP A 27 -1.63 -12.99 10.13
CA TRP A 27 -2.09 -11.98 11.07
C TRP A 27 -1.74 -12.36 12.51
N ASP A 28 -2.01 -13.62 12.92
CA ASP A 28 -1.70 -14.10 14.27
C ASP A 28 -0.18 -14.08 14.53
N GLN A 29 0.62 -14.41 13.51
CA GLN A 29 2.08 -14.39 13.58
C GLN A 29 2.62 -13.00 13.97
N GLN A 30 1.95 -11.94 13.51
CA GLN A 30 2.38 -10.56 13.72
C GLN A 30 1.78 -9.90 14.96
N THR A 31 0.83 -10.55 15.63
CA THR A 31 0.04 -9.95 16.71
C THR A 31 0.12 -10.77 18.01
N TYR A 32 -0.30 -12.03 17.98
CA TYR A 32 -0.54 -12.84 19.19
C TYR A 32 0.38 -14.06 19.33
N MET A 33 1.04 -14.49 18.25
CA MET A 33 1.81 -15.72 18.24
C MET A 33 2.99 -15.68 19.24
N PRO A 34 3.12 -16.69 20.13
CA PRO A 34 4.32 -16.82 20.96
C PRO A 34 5.57 -17.06 20.11
N ARG A 35 6.71 -16.49 20.52
CA ARG A 35 7.99 -16.61 19.78
C ARG A 35 8.41 -18.06 19.49
N GLY A 36 8.12 -18.99 20.39
CA GLY A 36 8.45 -20.41 20.21
C GLY A 36 7.60 -21.15 19.16
N GLY A 37 6.56 -20.52 18.61
CA GLY A 37 5.68 -21.11 17.59
C GLY A 37 6.16 -20.92 16.15
N ALA A 38 7.24 -20.17 15.92
CA ALA A 38 7.66 -19.74 14.59
C ALA A 38 7.94 -20.89 13.60
N GLU A 39 8.61 -21.96 14.05
CA GLU A 39 8.95 -23.10 13.20
C GLU A 39 7.70 -23.84 12.68
N ALA A 40 6.79 -24.19 13.59
CA ALA A 40 5.54 -24.85 13.23
C ALA A 40 4.63 -23.93 12.38
N ARG A 41 4.61 -22.63 12.66
CA ARG A 41 3.85 -21.64 11.86
C ARG A 41 4.36 -21.61 10.42
N ALA A 42 5.68 -21.54 10.23
CA ALA A 42 6.28 -21.54 8.90
C ALA A 42 5.97 -22.83 8.12
N GLU A 43 6.02 -24.00 8.78
CA GLU A 43 5.65 -25.28 8.16
C GLU A 43 4.18 -25.31 7.73
N HIS A 44 3.25 -24.91 8.60
CA HIS A 44 1.82 -24.87 8.28
C HIS A 44 1.52 -23.91 7.12
N LEU A 45 2.07 -22.70 7.13
CA LEU A 45 1.90 -21.71 6.06
C LEU A 45 2.43 -22.25 4.73
N GLY A 46 3.58 -22.93 4.72
CA GLY A 46 4.15 -23.55 3.53
C GLY A 46 3.26 -24.66 2.96
N ILE A 47 2.71 -25.53 3.81
CA ILE A 47 1.80 -26.61 3.39
C ILE A 47 0.49 -26.04 2.81
N LEU A 48 -0.15 -25.09 3.52
CA LEU A 48 -1.41 -24.49 3.08
C LEU A 48 -1.24 -23.70 1.79
N SER A 49 -0.16 -22.93 1.66
CA SER A 49 0.15 -22.17 0.43
C SER A 49 0.35 -23.11 -0.76
N ARG A 50 1.08 -24.22 -0.56
CA ARG A 50 1.25 -25.26 -1.59
C ARG A 50 -0.09 -25.87 -1.99
N MET A 51 -0.92 -26.27 -1.03
CA MET A 51 -2.25 -26.82 -1.30
C MET A 51 -3.13 -25.82 -2.07
N ALA A 52 -3.11 -24.55 -1.70
CA ALA A 52 -3.87 -23.50 -2.37
C ALA A 52 -3.41 -23.33 -3.82
N HIS A 53 -2.08 -23.28 -4.05
CA HIS A 53 -1.50 -23.18 -5.38
C HIS A 53 -1.83 -24.40 -6.24
N GLU A 54 -1.54 -25.62 -5.77
CA GLU A 54 -1.85 -26.88 -6.46
C GLU A 54 -3.33 -26.97 -6.84
N THR A 55 -4.24 -26.58 -5.92
CA THR A 55 -5.69 -26.56 -6.18
C THR A 55 -6.06 -25.53 -7.24
N PHE A 56 -5.44 -24.35 -7.22
CA PHE A 56 -5.75 -23.26 -8.15
C PHE A 56 -5.31 -23.57 -9.58
N VAL A 57 -4.12 -24.16 -9.77
CA VAL A 57 -3.56 -24.46 -11.10
C VAL A 57 -3.90 -25.87 -11.61
N ALA A 58 -4.65 -26.66 -10.85
CA ALA A 58 -5.06 -28.02 -11.22
C ALA A 58 -5.82 -28.07 -12.56
N ASP A 59 -5.66 -29.19 -13.28
CA ASP A 59 -6.36 -29.45 -14.54
C ASP A 59 -7.89 -29.32 -14.39
N GLU A 60 -8.44 -29.80 -13.28
CA GLU A 60 -9.87 -29.72 -12.98
C GLU A 60 -10.36 -28.27 -12.86
N THR A 61 -9.56 -27.40 -12.23
CA THR A 61 -9.90 -25.98 -12.08
C THR A 61 -9.83 -25.27 -13.43
N ARG A 62 -8.80 -25.57 -14.24
CA ARG A 62 -8.67 -25.01 -15.60
C ARG A 62 -9.79 -25.46 -16.53
N ARG A 63 -10.14 -26.76 -16.54
CA ARG A 63 -11.28 -27.28 -17.29
C ARG A 63 -12.58 -26.61 -16.87
N ALA A 64 -12.83 -26.46 -15.56
CA ALA A 64 -14.02 -25.77 -15.07
C ALA A 64 -14.06 -24.29 -15.53
N LEU A 65 -12.90 -23.62 -15.58
CA LEU A 65 -12.79 -22.26 -16.08
C LEU A 65 -13.10 -22.16 -17.59
N ASP A 66 -12.57 -23.09 -18.39
CA ASP A 66 -12.84 -23.19 -19.83
C ASP A 66 -14.33 -23.44 -20.12
N ASP A 67 -14.91 -24.41 -19.43
CA ASP A 67 -16.32 -24.80 -19.62
C ASP A 67 -17.28 -23.68 -19.20
N ALA A 68 -16.92 -22.85 -18.22
CA ALA A 68 -17.75 -21.74 -17.75
C ALA A 68 -17.78 -20.53 -18.70
N GLN A 69 -16.79 -20.40 -19.60
CA GLN A 69 -16.61 -19.20 -20.43
C GLN A 69 -17.76 -18.95 -21.42
N GLY A 70 -18.39 -20.01 -21.95
CA GLY A 70 -19.40 -19.90 -22.99
C GLY A 70 -20.78 -19.41 -22.54
N SER A 71 -21.04 -19.33 -21.23
CA SER A 71 -22.38 -19.06 -20.67
C SER A 71 -22.45 -17.92 -19.66
N ALA A 72 -21.33 -17.25 -19.38
CA ALA A 72 -21.25 -16.25 -18.32
C ALA A 72 -21.53 -14.82 -18.83
N GLU A 73 -22.31 -14.07 -18.06
CA GLU A 73 -22.59 -12.65 -18.30
C GLU A 73 -22.34 -11.83 -17.02
N GLY A 74 -22.24 -10.52 -17.16
CA GLY A 74 -22.12 -9.61 -16.01
C GLY A 74 -20.93 -9.93 -15.10
N ASP A 75 -21.18 -10.08 -13.80
CA ASP A 75 -20.15 -10.33 -12.79
C ASP A 75 -19.46 -11.69 -13.00
N ASP A 76 -20.18 -12.71 -13.47
CA ASP A 76 -19.59 -14.03 -13.71
C ASP A 76 -18.56 -13.98 -14.86
N ALA A 77 -18.82 -13.19 -15.90
CA ALA A 77 -17.87 -12.97 -16.98
C ALA A 77 -16.61 -12.24 -16.47
N ALA A 78 -16.76 -11.26 -15.57
CA ALA A 78 -15.63 -10.59 -14.94
C ALA A 78 -14.83 -11.54 -14.04
N MET A 79 -15.50 -12.37 -13.23
CA MET A 79 -14.86 -13.37 -12.38
C MET A 79 -14.03 -14.35 -13.22
N ILE A 80 -14.56 -14.83 -14.35
CA ILE A 80 -13.83 -15.71 -15.28
C ILE A 80 -12.61 -14.98 -15.87
N ARG A 81 -12.75 -13.73 -16.34
CA ARG A 81 -11.64 -12.93 -16.87
C ARG A 81 -10.50 -12.79 -15.85
N VAL A 82 -10.85 -12.41 -14.62
CA VAL A 82 -9.87 -12.24 -13.52
C VAL A 82 -9.23 -13.58 -13.16
N THR A 83 -10.02 -14.63 -13.00
CA THR A 83 -9.51 -15.98 -12.68
C THR A 83 -8.58 -16.48 -13.77
N ARG A 84 -8.91 -16.25 -15.04
CA ARG A 84 -8.07 -16.62 -16.20
C ARG A 84 -6.71 -15.97 -16.10
N ARG A 85 -6.68 -14.65 -15.94
CA ARG A 85 -5.44 -13.89 -15.78
C ARG A 85 -4.59 -14.42 -14.61
N ASP A 86 -5.22 -14.59 -13.45
CA ASP A 86 -4.53 -15.05 -12.24
C ASP A 86 -3.94 -16.47 -12.42
N ILE A 87 -4.67 -17.39 -13.08
CA ILE A 87 -4.16 -18.74 -13.41
C ILE A 87 -3.06 -18.70 -14.46
N ASP A 88 -3.20 -17.88 -15.51
CA ASP A 88 -2.21 -17.76 -16.57
C ASP A 88 -0.87 -17.27 -16.00
N LEU A 89 -0.89 -16.27 -15.11
CA LEU A 89 0.31 -15.82 -14.40
C LEU A 89 0.89 -16.91 -13.50
N ALA A 90 0.05 -17.58 -12.71
CA ALA A 90 0.48 -18.64 -11.78
C ALA A 90 1.09 -19.87 -12.49
N THR A 91 0.71 -20.13 -13.75
CA THR A 91 1.17 -21.29 -14.52
C THR A 91 2.40 -21.01 -15.40
N LYS A 92 2.70 -19.74 -15.68
CA LYS A 92 3.91 -19.34 -16.43
C LYS A 92 5.20 -19.60 -15.67
N LEU A 93 5.16 -19.57 -14.34
CA LEU A 93 6.34 -19.74 -13.49
C LEU A 93 6.62 -21.23 -13.21
N PRO A 94 7.83 -21.74 -13.49
CA PRO A 94 8.19 -23.10 -13.10
C PRO A 94 8.15 -23.27 -11.58
N THR A 95 7.62 -24.40 -11.10
CA THR A 95 7.55 -24.71 -9.65
C THR A 95 8.91 -24.58 -8.97
N LYS A 96 10.00 -25.02 -9.63
CA LYS A 96 11.36 -24.92 -9.10
C LYS A 96 11.80 -23.46 -8.87
N LEU A 97 11.43 -22.54 -9.76
CA LEU A 97 11.76 -21.13 -9.64
C LEU A 97 11.02 -20.48 -8.46
N VAL A 98 9.72 -20.80 -8.32
CA VAL A 98 8.89 -20.34 -7.20
C VAL A 98 9.45 -20.83 -5.86
N GLU A 99 9.83 -22.12 -5.77
CA GLU A 99 10.47 -22.70 -4.59
C GLU A 99 11.81 -22.04 -4.28
N GLU A 100 12.63 -21.77 -5.30
CA GLU A 100 13.93 -21.13 -5.12
C GLU A 100 13.78 -19.70 -4.61
N LYS A 101 12.89 -18.90 -5.22
CA LYS A 101 12.57 -17.54 -4.78
C LYS A 101 12.10 -17.54 -3.32
N SER A 102 11.20 -18.45 -2.96
CA SER A 102 10.64 -18.56 -1.60
C SER A 102 11.71 -18.91 -0.57
N LYS A 103 12.57 -19.89 -0.87
CA LYS A 103 13.70 -20.28 0.00
C LYS A 103 14.70 -19.14 0.15
N LEU A 104 15.04 -18.46 -0.94
CA LEU A 104 15.96 -17.33 -0.90
C LEU A 104 15.37 -16.16 -0.12
N ALA A 105 14.09 -15.83 -0.28
CA ALA A 105 13.43 -14.75 0.43
C ALA A 105 13.48 -14.94 1.96
N ALA A 106 13.24 -16.15 2.45
CA ALA A 106 13.34 -16.47 3.89
C ALA A 106 14.77 -16.27 4.42
N ILE A 107 15.78 -16.75 3.68
CA ILE A 107 17.20 -16.57 4.05
C ILE A 107 17.61 -15.10 3.95
N ALA A 108 17.16 -14.42 2.90
CA ALA A 108 17.48 -13.03 2.62
C ALA A 108 16.88 -12.08 3.65
N HIS A 109 15.68 -12.38 4.17
CA HIS A 109 15.09 -11.60 5.27
C HIS A 109 15.99 -11.60 6.51
N GLU A 110 16.41 -12.77 7.01
CA GLU A 110 17.28 -12.86 8.18
C GLU A 110 18.63 -12.18 7.95
N ARG A 111 19.23 -12.39 6.77
CA ARG A 111 20.48 -11.72 6.39
C ARG A 111 20.32 -10.21 6.30
N TRP A 112 19.18 -9.72 5.79
CA TRP A 112 18.86 -8.30 5.72
C TRP A 112 18.67 -7.71 7.12
N VAL A 113 17.99 -8.41 8.04
CA VAL A 113 17.84 -7.97 9.44
C VAL A 113 19.21 -7.78 10.09
N GLU A 114 20.12 -8.75 9.93
CA GLU A 114 21.47 -8.68 10.47
C GLU A 114 22.30 -7.56 9.79
N ALA A 115 22.28 -7.50 8.46
CA ALA A 115 23.01 -6.51 7.68
C ALA A 115 22.55 -5.09 8.01
N ARG A 116 21.23 -4.85 8.10
CA ARG A 116 20.66 -3.56 8.49
C ARG A 116 21.08 -3.18 9.91
N ALA A 117 21.03 -4.11 10.86
CA ALA A 117 21.47 -3.85 12.23
C ALA A 117 22.96 -3.46 12.32
N LYS A 118 23.80 -3.98 11.41
CA LYS A 118 25.24 -3.74 11.36
C LYS A 118 25.67 -2.67 10.35
N SER A 119 24.74 -2.11 9.57
CA SER A 119 25.06 -1.30 8.38
C SER A 119 26.05 -1.98 7.43
N ASP A 120 25.87 -3.29 7.18
CA ASP A 120 26.77 -4.12 6.39
C ASP A 120 26.11 -4.53 5.07
N PHE A 121 26.04 -3.61 4.10
CA PHE A 121 25.51 -3.96 2.78
C PHE A 121 26.39 -4.97 2.05
N ALA A 122 27.72 -4.92 2.23
CA ALA A 122 28.65 -5.83 1.58
C ALA A 122 28.36 -7.29 1.94
N GLY A 123 28.01 -7.58 3.20
CA GLY A 123 27.57 -8.91 3.65
C GLY A 123 26.24 -9.37 3.03
N PHE A 124 25.35 -8.43 2.69
CA PHE A 124 24.04 -8.73 2.08
C PHE A 124 24.07 -8.80 0.55
N ALA A 125 24.98 -8.07 -0.10
CA ALA A 125 25.03 -7.91 -1.56
C ALA A 125 24.98 -9.24 -2.34
N PRO A 126 25.72 -10.32 -1.97
CA PRO A 126 25.65 -11.58 -2.72
C PRO A 126 24.26 -12.24 -2.68
N THR A 127 23.53 -12.07 -1.58
CA THR A 127 22.16 -12.58 -1.45
C THR A 127 21.20 -11.77 -2.29
N LEU A 128 21.36 -10.45 -2.30
CA LEU A 128 20.57 -9.54 -3.12
C LEU A 128 20.82 -9.74 -4.63
N GLU A 129 22.07 -10.00 -5.03
CA GLU A 129 22.44 -10.38 -6.41
C GLU A 129 21.67 -11.60 -6.87
N ARG A 130 21.68 -12.68 -6.07
CA ARG A 130 20.92 -13.89 -6.41
C ARG A 130 19.41 -13.62 -6.49
N MET A 131 18.88 -12.73 -5.64
CA MET A 131 17.46 -12.37 -5.68
C MET A 131 17.12 -11.66 -7.00
N PHE A 132 17.92 -10.68 -7.42
CA PHE A 132 17.72 -10.04 -8.72
C PHE A 132 17.86 -11.01 -9.90
N ASP A 133 18.77 -12.00 -9.83
CA ASP A 133 18.86 -13.03 -10.88
C ASP A 133 17.58 -13.85 -11.00
N ILE A 134 17.01 -14.28 -9.86
CA ILE A 134 15.74 -15.02 -9.82
C ILE A 134 14.59 -14.15 -10.35
N VAL A 135 14.54 -12.87 -9.96
CA VAL A 135 13.49 -11.94 -10.42
C VAL A 135 13.61 -11.66 -11.92
N ARG A 136 14.83 -11.63 -12.49
CA ARG A 136 15.00 -11.55 -13.95
C ARG A 136 14.44 -12.80 -14.63
N GLU A 137 14.75 -13.99 -14.12
CA GLU A 137 14.21 -15.25 -14.66
C GLU A 137 12.67 -15.29 -14.57
N GLU A 138 12.10 -14.81 -13.47
CA GLU A 138 10.66 -14.65 -13.29
C GLU A 138 10.05 -13.73 -14.36
N ALA A 139 10.65 -12.56 -14.59
CA ALA A 139 10.19 -11.62 -15.61
C ALA A 139 10.21 -12.22 -17.03
N GLU A 140 11.25 -12.99 -17.37
CA GLU A 140 11.35 -13.69 -18.65
C GLU A 140 10.23 -14.74 -18.83
N HIS A 141 9.88 -15.46 -17.76
CA HIS A 141 8.77 -16.43 -17.78
C HIS A 141 7.40 -15.76 -17.90
N LEU A 142 7.19 -14.66 -17.20
CA LEU A 142 5.93 -13.90 -17.27
C LEU A 142 5.74 -13.24 -18.64
N GLY A 143 6.84 -12.79 -19.23
CA GLY A 143 6.90 -12.12 -20.52
C GLY A 143 6.57 -10.62 -20.41
N TYR A 144 7.23 -9.82 -21.22
CA TYR A 144 7.06 -8.37 -21.32
C TYR A 144 7.21 -7.91 -22.76
N THR A 145 6.77 -6.68 -23.06
CA THR A 145 6.84 -6.13 -24.43
C THR A 145 8.09 -5.29 -24.64
N ASP A 146 8.30 -4.26 -23.82
CA ASP A 146 9.35 -3.27 -24.05
C ASP A 146 10.45 -3.31 -22.98
N HIS A 147 10.09 -3.46 -21.71
CA HIS A 147 11.04 -3.43 -20.61
C HIS A 147 10.80 -4.57 -19.62
N ILE A 148 11.87 -5.21 -19.13
CA ILE A 148 11.78 -6.35 -18.18
C ILE A 148 10.94 -6.05 -16.93
N TYR A 149 10.99 -4.80 -16.48
CA TYR A 149 10.20 -4.30 -15.35
C TYR A 149 8.67 -4.38 -15.58
N ASP A 150 8.20 -4.35 -16.83
CA ASP A 150 6.77 -4.41 -17.16
C ASP A 150 6.13 -5.71 -16.63
N ALA A 151 6.84 -6.85 -16.78
CA ALA A 151 6.38 -8.13 -16.24
C ALA A 151 6.25 -8.13 -14.71
N LEU A 152 7.07 -7.34 -14.03
CA LEU A 152 7.12 -7.31 -12.57
C LEU A 152 6.05 -6.40 -11.98
N ILE A 153 5.89 -5.19 -12.52
CA ILE A 153 4.85 -4.26 -12.06
C ILE A 153 3.44 -4.75 -12.42
N ASP A 154 3.25 -5.45 -13.54
CA ASP A 154 1.95 -6.00 -13.97
C ASP A 154 1.32 -6.95 -12.92
N GLN A 155 2.15 -7.58 -12.07
CA GLN A 155 1.68 -8.44 -10.98
C GLN A 155 1.02 -7.64 -9.84
N TYR A 156 1.37 -6.36 -9.67
CA TYR A 156 0.89 -5.49 -8.60
C TYR A 156 -0.13 -4.44 -9.10
N GLU A 157 0.02 -4.03 -10.36
CA GLU A 157 -0.79 -3.03 -11.04
C GLU A 157 -1.06 -3.51 -12.47
N GLU A 158 -2.17 -4.23 -12.67
CA GLU A 158 -2.51 -4.86 -13.96
C GLU A 158 -2.42 -3.86 -15.13
N GLY A 159 -1.58 -4.21 -16.11
CA GLY A 159 -1.34 -3.49 -17.35
C GLY A 159 -0.40 -2.29 -17.22
N ALA A 160 0.17 -2.01 -16.04
CA ALA A 160 1.15 -0.94 -15.88
C ALA A 160 2.48 -1.27 -16.56
N THR A 161 3.18 -0.23 -17.00
CA THR A 161 4.50 -0.36 -17.66
C THR A 161 5.53 0.58 -17.04
N ALA A 162 6.81 0.25 -17.19
CA ALA A 162 7.92 1.10 -16.78
C ALA A 162 7.90 2.47 -17.47
N ALA A 163 7.42 2.52 -18.73
CA ALA A 163 7.27 3.77 -19.47
C ALA A 163 6.22 4.70 -18.83
N GLU A 164 5.06 4.15 -18.46
CA GLU A 164 4.00 4.90 -17.76
C GLU A 164 4.46 5.37 -16.38
N VAL A 165 5.14 4.50 -15.63
CA VAL A 165 5.71 4.85 -14.30
C VAL A 165 6.74 5.96 -14.42
N ARG A 166 7.64 5.89 -15.42
CA ARG A 166 8.63 6.94 -15.66
C ARG A 166 7.97 8.27 -16.00
N ALA A 167 6.99 8.27 -16.91
CA ALA A 167 6.24 9.48 -17.27
C ALA A 167 5.50 10.08 -16.05
N MET A 168 4.92 9.23 -15.21
CA MET A 168 4.30 9.64 -13.94
C MET A 168 5.32 10.39 -13.06
N PHE A 169 6.49 9.80 -12.80
CA PHE A 169 7.51 10.43 -11.96
C PHE A 169 8.11 11.69 -12.57
N GLU A 170 8.38 11.71 -13.88
CA GLU A 170 8.86 12.90 -14.59
C GLU A 170 7.90 14.08 -14.42
N SER A 171 6.59 13.82 -14.38
CA SER A 171 5.58 14.86 -14.21
C SER A 171 5.55 15.48 -12.80
N ILE A 172 5.97 14.75 -11.76
CA ILE A 172 5.93 15.23 -10.37
C ILE A 172 7.29 15.68 -9.83
N LYS A 173 8.40 15.11 -10.31
CA LYS A 173 9.76 15.32 -9.78
C LYS A 173 10.12 16.81 -9.73
N GLY A 174 10.01 17.51 -10.86
CA GLY A 174 10.39 18.93 -10.96
C GLY A 174 9.58 19.84 -10.03
N PRO A 175 8.24 19.84 -10.13
CA PRO A 175 7.37 20.62 -9.25
C PRO A 175 7.58 20.33 -7.75
N GLN A 176 7.69 19.06 -7.36
CA GLN A 176 7.89 18.69 -5.96
C GLN A 176 9.23 19.17 -5.41
N VAL A 177 10.34 18.94 -6.13
CA VAL A 177 11.67 19.40 -5.71
C VAL A 177 11.69 20.92 -5.57
N ALA A 178 11.04 21.65 -6.48
CA ALA A 178 10.92 23.10 -6.39
C ALA A 178 10.15 23.56 -5.15
N LEU A 179 9.03 22.88 -4.82
CA LEU A 179 8.24 23.20 -3.63
C LEU A 179 8.98 22.86 -2.33
N VAL A 180 9.64 21.70 -2.24
CA VAL A 180 10.49 21.32 -1.11
C VAL A 180 11.57 22.37 -0.87
N LYS A 181 12.22 22.85 -1.94
CA LYS A 181 13.24 23.90 -1.85
C LYS A 181 12.66 25.20 -1.28
N LYS A 182 11.51 25.66 -1.76
CA LYS A 182 10.84 26.87 -1.23
C LYS A 182 10.50 26.73 0.25
N ILE A 183 9.99 25.56 0.66
CA ILE A 183 9.66 25.27 2.07
C ILE A 183 10.91 25.27 2.95
N LYS A 184 12.02 24.72 2.47
CA LYS A 184 13.31 24.70 3.20
C LYS A 184 13.85 26.11 3.49
N GLU A 185 13.47 27.11 2.69
CA GLU A 185 13.84 28.52 2.87
C GLU A 185 12.97 29.25 3.92
N GLN A 186 11.90 28.62 4.41
CA GLN A 186 11.00 29.17 5.43
C GLN A 186 11.36 28.69 6.86
N PRO A 187 10.95 29.43 7.91
CA PRO A 187 11.00 28.92 9.28
C PRO A 187 10.25 27.60 9.41
N GLN A 188 10.88 26.62 10.05
CA GLN A 188 10.28 25.31 10.25
C GLN A 188 9.11 25.36 11.24
N VAL A 189 8.18 24.43 11.06
CA VAL A 189 7.02 24.27 11.93
C VAL A 189 7.43 23.51 13.19
N ASP A 190 6.99 24.00 14.35
CA ASP A 190 7.17 23.31 15.63
C ASP A 190 6.10 22.22 15.80
N ASP A 191 6.57 21.00 15.97
CA ASP A 191 5.78 19.78 16.21
C ASP A 191 6.11 19.12 17.55
N ALA A 192 6.93 19.74 18.41
CA ALA A 192 7.45 19.13 19.63
C ALA A 192 6.36 18.65 20.59
N PHE A 193 5.21 19.34 20.63
CA PHE A 193 4.06 18.98 21.49
C PHE A 193 3.36 17.67 21.06
N LEU A 194 3.64 17.14 19.86
CA LEU A 194 3.16 15.84 19.41
C LEU A 194 4.05 14.68 19.90
N TYR A 195 5.20 14.99 20.49
CA TYR A 195 6.15 14.03 21.04
C TYR A 195 6.05 13.97 22.56
N GLY A 196 5.96 12.75 23.10
CA GLY A 196 5.80 12.56 24.54
C GLY A 196 5.70 11.10 24.94
N ASN A 197 5.50 10.87 26.23
CA ASN A 197 5.18 9.55 26.75
C ASN A 197 3.67 9.43 26.90
N TRP A 198 3.00 8.97 25.84
CA TRP A 198 1.55 8.90 25.74
C TRP A 198 1.03 7.55 26.23
N ASP A 199 -0.04 7.55 27.02
CA ASP A 199 -0.70 6.31 27.46
C ASP A 199 -1.21 5.52 26.24
N GLU A 200 -0.78 4.27 26.10
CA GLU A 200 -1.18 3.41 24.97
C GLU A 200 -2.68 3.10 24.98
N GLY A 201 -3.28 2.97 26.17
CA GLY A 201 -4.72 2.74 26.30
C GLY A 201 -5.55 3.94 25.80
N ALA A 202 -5.09 5.16 26.07
CA ALA A 202 -5.67 6.38 25.53
C ALA A 202 -5.49 6.48 24.01
N GLN A 203 -4.31 6.12 23.48
CA GLN A 203 -4.08 6.05 22.03
C GLN A 203 -5.01 5.03 21.36
N SER A 204 -5.18 3.83 21.93
CA SER A 204 -6.10 2.82 21.40
C SER A 204 -7.52 3.34 21.32
N LYS A 205 -8.05 3.87 22.43
CA LYS A 205 -9.42 4.40 22.48
C LYS A 205 -9.63 5.55 21.49
N PHE A 206 -8.67 6.46 21.39
CA PHE A 206 -8.77 7.61 20.50
C PHE A 206 -8.69 7.19 19.03
N THR A 207 -7.75 6.32 18.66
CA THR A 207 -7.59 5.85 17.28
C THR A 207 -8.76 4.97 16.82
N GLU A 208 -9.28 4.08 17.68
CA GLU A 208 -10.51 3.32 17.41
C GLU A 208 -11.73 4.23 17.23
N HIS A 209 -11.83 5.30 18.04
CA HIS A 209 -12.86 6.31 17.88
C HIS A 209 -12.77 7.00 16.50
N LEU A 210 -11.58 7.38 16.06
CA LEU A 210 -11.38 7.98 14.74
C LEU A 210 -11.73 7.02 13.60
N ALA A 211 -11.22 5.77 13.64
CA ALA A 211 -11.53 4.76 12.64
C ALA A 211 -13.04 4.52 12.53
N LYS A 212 -13.74 4.41 13.67
CA LYS A 212 -15.19 4.27 13.71
C LYS A 212 -15.90 5.50 13.15
N ALA A 213 -15.41 6.70 13.45
CA ALA A 213 -16.01 7.94 13.00
C ALA A 213 -15.95 8.11 11.47
N VAL A 214 -14.83 7.71 10.84
CA VAL A 214 -14.71 7.74 9.37
C VAL A 214 -15.47 6.62 8.67
N GLY A 215 -15.95 5.62 9.42
CA GLY A 215 -16.89 4.61 8.95
C GLY A 215 -16.35 3.17 8.89
N PHE A 216 -15.18 2.90 9.49
CA PHE A 216 -14.71 1.52 9.63
C PHE A 216 -15.67 0.71 10.52
N ASP A 217 -16.09 -0.44 10.02
CA ASP A 217 -17.07 -1.30 10.67
C ASP A 217 -16.41 -2.30 11.62
N PHE A 218 -16.45 -2.01 12.92
CA PHE A 218 -15.90 -2.88 13.97
C PHE A 218 -16.74 -4.15 14.25
N GLU A 219 -17.95 -4.29 13.69
CA GLU A 219 -18.65 -5.59 13.72
C GLU A 219 -18.09 -6.55 12.66
N ARG A 220 -17.39 -6.02 11.65
CA ARG A 220 -16.72 -6.76 10.58
C ARG A 220 -15.21 -6.58 10.59
N GLY A 221 -14.65 -6.24 11.76
CA GLY A 221 -13.23 -5.97 11.88
C GLY A 221 -12.77 -5.61 13.28
N ARG A 222 -11.46 -5.41 13.42
CA ARG A 222 -10.83 -5.00 14.69
C ARG A 222 -9.48 -4.34 14.46
N GLN A 223 -9.02 -3.61 15.49
CA GLN A 223 -7.69 -3.02 15.55
C GLN A 223 -6.82 -3.74 16.58
N ASP A 224 -5.57 -4.00 16.22
CA ASP A 224 -4.54 -4.60 17.09
C ASP A 224 -3.20 -3.89 16.97
N THR A 225 -2.18 -4.34 17.69
CA THR A 225 -0.81 -3.82 17.55
C THR A 225 0.09 -4.79 16.80
N ALA A 226 0.95 -4.24 15.95
CA ALA A 226 1.99 -4.98 15.24
C ALA A 226 3.27 -4.12 15.11
N PRO A 227 4.45 -4.72 14.89
CA PRO A 227 5.68 -3.94 14.66
C PRO A 227 5.59 -2.97 13.48
N HIS A 228 4.88 -3.40 12.43
CA HIS A 228 4.54 -2.61 11.25
C HIS A 228 3.02 -2.63 11.09
N PRO A 229 2.35 -1.47 11.04
CA PRO A 229 0.93 -1.39 10.69
C PRO A 229 0.66 -2.04 9.32
N PHE A 230 -0.47 -2.73 9.23
CA PHE A 230 -1.01 -3.33 8.01
C PHE A 230 -2.50 -3.62 8.18
N CYS A 231 -3.17 -3.78 7.04
CA CYS A 231 -4.54 -4.24 6.91
C CYS A 231 -4.57 -5.59 6.19
N THR A 232 -5.41 -6.51 6.65
CA THR A 232 -5.61 -7.83 6.03
C THR A 232 -7.03 -8.33 6.26
N GLY A 233 -7.48 -9.27 5.45
CA GLY A 233 -8.78 -9.92 5.62
C GLY A 233 -8.86 -11.26 4.89
N TRP A 234 -9.90 -12.02 5.22
CA TRP A 234 -10.20 -13.33 4.60
C TRP A 234 -11.67 -13.48 4.21
N SER A 235 -12.48 -12.47 4.51
CA SER A 235 -13.86 -12.31 4.09
C SER A 235 -14.19 -10.82 4.13
N VAL A 236 -15.14 -10.38 3.31
CA VAL A 236 -15.75 -9.04 3.42
C VAL A 236 -16.35 -8.78 4.82
N GLY A 237 -16.60 -9.85 5.59
CA GLY A 237 -17.08 -9.81 6.98
C GLY A 237 -16.02 -9.80 8.07
N ASP A 238 -14.73 -9.94 7.76
CA ASP A 238 -13.64 -9.95 8.77
C ASP A 238 -12.37 -9.35 8.16
N ILE A 239 -12.26 -8.02 8.32
CA ILE A 239 -11.14 -7.20 7.89
C ILE A 239 -10.47 -6.61 9.13
N ARG A 240 -9.18 -6.86 9.31
CA ARG A 240 -8.43 -6.44 10.49
C ARG A 240 -7.35 -5.46 10.11
N LEU A 241 -7.10 -4.56 11.04
CA LEU A 241 -6.07 -3.54 10.91
C LEU A 241 -5.19 -3.56 12.14
N THR A 242 -3.93 -3.16 11.96
CA THR A 242 -2.98 -3.05 13.05
C THR A 242 -2.42 -1.64 13.11
N THR A 243 -2.02 -1.19 14.29
CA THR A 243 -1.36 0.09 14.51
C THR A 243 -0.11 -0.11 15.37
N ARG A 244 0.62 0.97 15.62
CA ARG A 244 1.75 0.98 16.55
C ARG A 244 1.76 2.27 17.36
N TYR A 245 1.98 2.14 18.65
CA TYR A 245 2.12 3.27 19.55
C TYR A 245 3.59 3.68 19.64
N LYS A 246 3.87 4.96 19.38
CA LYS A 246 5.21 5.56 19.43
C LYS A 246 5.16 6.85 20.24
N PRO A 247 6.32 7.40 20.65
CA PRO A 247 6.36 8.70 21.30
C PRO A 247 5.75 9.85 20.47
N TYR A 248 5.70 9.70 19.14
CA TYR A 248 4.99 10.63 18.26
C TYR A 248 3.52 10.20 18.08
N LEU A 249 2.57 10.99 18.58
CA LEU A 249 1.12 10.67 18.51
C LEU A 249 0.64 10.44 17.08
N GLY A 250 1.16 11.20 16.12
CA GLY A 250 0.78 11.09 14.72
C GLY A 250 1.02 9.68 14.15
N SER A 251 1.97 8.91 14.70
CA SER A 251 2.24 7.54 14.24
C SER A 251 1.02 6.64 14.37
N ALA A 252 0.33 6.68 15.52
CA ALA A 252 -0.83 5.83 15.75
C ALA A 252 -2.08 6.40 15.05
N ILE A 253 -2.26 7.72 15.11
CA ILE A 253 -3.42 8.41 14.51
C ILE A 253 -3.46 8.22 12.99
N PHE A 254 -2.39 8.60 12.29
CA PHE A 254 -2.35 8.52 10.84
C PHE A 254 -2.15 7.08 10.36
N GLY A 255 -1.43 6.24 11.13
CA GLY A 255 -1.35 4.80 10.86
C GLY A 255 -2.74 4.14 10.91
N THR A 256 -3.54 4.41 11.93
CA THR A 256 -4.91 3.87 12.00
C THR A 256 -5.80 4.38 10.88
N LEU A 257 -5.76 5.66 10.52
CA LEU A 257 -6.55 6.18 9.40
C LEU A 257 -6.12 5.60 8.05
N HIS A 258 -4.82 5.38 7.87
CA HIS A 258 -4.24 4.71 6.70
C HIS A 258 -4.79 3.28 6.56
N GLU A 259 -4.64 2.47 7.61
CA GLU A 259 -5.12 1.08 7.59
C GLU A 259 -6.65 0.98 7.56
N ALA A 260 -7.37 1.95 8.15
CA ALA A 260 -8.82 2.04 8.03
C ALA A 260 -9.26 2.35 6.60
N GLY A 261 -8.51 3.18 5.86
CA GLY A 261 -8.81 3.44 4.45
C GLY A 261 -8.66 2.19 3.58
N HIS A 262 -7.61 1.40 3.82
CA HIS A 262 -7.49 0.05 3.26
C HIS A 262 -8.67 -0.84 3.66
N GLY A 263 -8.95 -0.91 4.96
CA GLY A 263 -9.99 -1.77 5.50
C GLY A 263 -11.40 -1.43 4.99
N MET A 264 -11.71 -0.15 4.81
CA MET A 264 -13.00 0.30 4.27
C MET A 264 -13.15 -0.02 2.77
N TYR A 265 -12.06 -0.04 2.00
CA TYR A 265 -12.10 -0.51 0.62
C TYR A 265 -12.48 -2.00 0.57
N GLU A 266 -11.82 -2.83 1.40
CA GLU A 266 -12.13 -4.25 1.50
C GLU A 266 -13.56 -4.50 2.02
N GLN A 267 -13.97 -3.83 3.10
CA GLN A 267 -15.34 -3.92 3.67
C GLN A 267 -16.44 -3.41 2.73
N GLY A 268 -16.09 -2.57 1.76
CA GLY A 268 -16.99 -2.00 0.75
C GLY A 268 -17.19 -2.91 -0.47
N SER A 269 -16.50 -4.04 -0.55
CA SER A 269 -16.76 -5.04 -1.59
C SER A 269 -18.16 -5.65 -1.45
N PRO A 270 -18.85 -6.01 -2.54
CA PRO A 270 -20.14 -6.69 -2.45
C PRO A 270 -20.01 -8.05 -1.77
N MET A 271 -20.78 -8.29 -0.71
CA MET A 271 -20.79 -9.58 0.01
C MET A 271 -21.11 -10.78 -0.90
N ALA A 272 -21.85 -10.56 -1.99
CA ALA A 272 -22.14 -11.58 -2.99
C ALA A 272 -20.88 -12.10 -3.73
N TRP A 273 -19.79 -11.33 -3.72
CA TRP A 273 -18.51 -11.70 -4.29
C TRP A 273 -17.54 -12.30 -3.26
N ASP A 274 -17.95 -12.39 -1.99
CA ASP A 274 -17.13 -13.00 -0.96
C ASP A 274 -16.73 -14.42 -1.37
N ARG A 275 -15.45 -14.75 -1.17
CA ARG A 275 -14.78 -15.99 -1.62
C ARG A 275 -14.56 -16.12 -3.12
N THR A 276 -14.78 -15.06 -3.90
CA THR A 276 -14.43 -15.00 -5.33
C THR A 276 -13.27 -14.03 -5.54
N PRO A 277 -12.51 -14.13 -6.66
CA PRO A 277 -11.44 -13.18 -6.96
C PRO A 277 -11.94 -11.79 -7.35
N LEU A 278 -13.25 -11.51 -7.30
CA LEU A 278 -13.79 -10.17 -7.50
C LEU A 278 -13.82 -9.32 -6.23
N ALA A 279 -13.86 -9.93 -5.05
CA ALA A 279 -13.82 -9.19 -3.79
C ALA A 279 -12.42 -8.63 -3.53
N GLY A 280 -12.37 -7.43 -2.96
CA GLY A 280 -11.16 -6.70 -2.58
C GLY A 280 -10.63 -5.72 -3.62
N GLY A 281 -9.52 -5.07 -3.29
CA GLY A 281 -8.86 -4.08 -4.15
C GLY A 281 -8.42 -4.63 -5.50
N VAL A 282 -8.59 -3.82 -6.56
CA VAL A 282 -8.20 -4.22 -7.94
C VAL A 282 -6.70 -4.19 -8.20
N SER A 283 -5.97 -3.32 -7.52
CA SER A 283 -4.52 -3.18 -7.61
C SER A 283 -3.97 -2.50 -6.37
N LEU A 284 -2.66 -2.59 -6.15
CA LEU A 284 -2.02 -1.94 -5.01
C LEU A 284 -2.10 -0.41 -5.10
N GLY A 285 -2.02 0.18 -6.29
CA GLY A 285 -2.13 1.63 -6.46
C GLY A 285 -3.52 2.15 -6.09
N LEU A 286 -4.59 1.48 -6.52
CA LEU A 286 -5.94 1.84 -6.09
C LEU A 286 -6.17 1.53 -4.61
N HIS A 287 -5.60 0.46 -4.07
CA HIS A 287 -5.70 0.15 -2.66
C HIS A 287 -5.02 1.20 -1.77
N GLU A 288 -3.81 1.62 -2.13
CA GLU A 288 -3.08 2.72 -1.50
C GLU A 288 -3.79 4.07 -1.68
N SER A 289 -4.48 4.29 -2.80
CA SER A 289 -5.23 5.54 -2.97
C SER A 289 -6.29 5.75 -1.90
N GLN A 290 -6.87 4.66 -1.38
CA GLN A 290 -7.88 4.73 -0.32
C GLN A 290 -7.26 4.98 1.05
N SER A 291 -6.15 4.31 1.37
CA SER A 291 -5.42 4.62 2.60
C SER A 291 -4.94 6.07 2.64
N ARG A 292 -4.36 6.57 1.55
CA ARG A 292 -3.87 7.96 1.45
C ARG A 292 -4.97 9.00 1.44
N LEU A 293 -6.14 8.68 0.87
CA LEU A 293 -7.30 9.58 0.91
C LEU A 293 -7.76 9.80 2.36
N TRP A 294 -7.95 8.73 3.13
CA TRP A 294 -8.40 8.83 4.51
C TRP A 294 -7.30 9.32 5.47
N GLU A 295 -6.04 8.94 5.24
CA GLU A 295 -4.89 9.42 6.03
C GLU A 295 -4.62 10.90 5.79
N ASN A 296 -4.36 11.29 4.54
CA ASN A 296 -3.76 12.59 4.22
C ASN A 296 -4.78 13.63 3.82
N ILE A 297 -5.68 13.30 2.89
CA ILE A 297 -6.65 14.27 2.38
C ILE A 297 -7.72 14.56 3.43
N VAL A 298 -8.25 13.53 4.09
CA VAL A 298 -9.21 13.69 5.19
C VAL A 298 -8.47 13.91 6.51
N GLY A 299 -7.69 12.93 6.96
CA GLY A 299 -7.10 12.89 8.31
C GLY A 299 -6.10 14.00 8.63
N ARG A 300 -5.42 14.57 7.63
CA ARG A 300 -4.51 15.72 7.81
C ARG A 300 -5.10 17.06 7.35
N SER A 301 -6.39 17.11 7.03
CA SER A 301 -7.08 18.37 6.68
C SER A 301 -7.33 19.24 7.91
N ARG A 302 -7.45 20.55 7.69
CA ARG A 302 -7.89 21.50 8.71
C ARG A 302 -9.28 21.15 9.23
N ALA A 303 -10.23 20.86 8.34
CA ALA A 303 -11.61 20.53 8.66
C ALA A 303 -11.73 19.32 9.60
N PHE A 304 -10.89 18.29 9.43
CA PHE A 304 -10.90 17.12 10.31
C PHE A 304 -10.50 17.50 11.73
N TRP A 305 -9.50 18.37 11.88
CA TRP A 305 -9.02 18.78 13.20
C TRP A 305 -9.87 19.87 13.86
N GLU A 306 -10.67 20.63 13.11
CA GLU A 306 -11.76 21.42 13.69
C GLU A 306 -12.71 20.55 14.51
N ARG A 307 -12.96 19.32 14.03
CA ARG A 307 -13.84 18.36 14.68
C ARG A 307 -13.16 17.61 15.83
N PHE A 308 -11.94 17.12 15.64
CA PHE A 308 -11.30 16.15 16.54
C PHE A 308 -10.23 16.69 17.47
N LEU A 309 -9.69 17.90 17.25
CA LEU A 309 -8.69 18.49 18.15
C LEU A 309 -9.19 18.65 19.60
N PRO A 310 -10.46 19.04 19.86
CA PRO A 310 -10.97 19.10 21.24
C PRO A 310 -10.89 17.75 21.96
N GLY A 311 -11.28 16.66 21.29
CA GLY A 311 -11.23 15.31 21.86
C GLY A 311 -9.80 14.79 22.03
N LEU A 312 -8.89 15.18 21.14
CA LEU A 312 -7.46 14.90 21.30
C LEU A 312 -6.90 15.58 22.56
N LYS A 313 -7.20 16.87 22.78
CA LYS A 313 -6.76 17.62 23.97
C LYS A 313 -7.34 17.04 25.26
N GLU A 314 -8.57 16.55 25.24
CA GLU A 314 -9.18 15.85 26.38
C GLU A 314 -8.48 14.53 26.68
N SER A 315 -8.15 13.75 25.65
CA SER A 315 -7.45 12.46 25.78
C SER A 315 -5.99 12.64 26.20
N PHE A 316 -5.36 13.74 25.79
CA PHE A 316 -3.95 14.03 26.02
C PHE A 316 -3.72 15.48 26.50
N PRO A 317 -4.03 15.79 27.78
CA PRO A 317 -3.93 17.16 28.31
C PRO A 317 -2.52 17.78 28.21
N ALA A 318 -1.47 16.96 28.10
CA ALA A 318 -0.09 17.42 27.95
C ALA A 318 0.19 18.12 26.60
N ILE A 319 -0.69 17.98 25.60
CA ILE A 319 -0.66 18.77 24.37
C ILE A 319 -0.88 20.27 24.68
N GLY A 320 -1.55 20.59 25.78
CA GLY A 320 -1.80 21.96 26.22
C GLY A 320 -2.76 22.71 25.31
N ASP A 321 -2.73 24.04 25.39
CA ASP A 321 -3.65 24.92 24.69
C ASP A 321 -3.23 25.28 23.25
N VAL A 322 -2.76 24.28 22.49
CA VAL A 322 -2.48 24.45 21.07
C VAL A 322 -3.74 24.84 20.31
N ASP A 323 -3.64 25.88 19.48
CA ASP A 323 -4.72 26.26 18.56
C ASP A 323 -4.72 25.39 17.30
N LEU A 324 -5.83 25.43 16.57
CA LEU A 324 -6.02 24.64 15.36
C LEU A 324 -4.98 24.93 14.28
N ASP A 325 -4.59 26.20 14.09
CA ASP A 325 -3.65 26.58 13.04
C ASP A 325 -2.26 25.98 13.31
N THR A 326 -1.80 26.11 14.56
CA THR A 326 -0.54 25.53 15.03
C THR A 326 -0.56 24.01 14.90
N PHE A 327 -1.65 23.36 15.33
CA PHE A 327 -1.81 21.92 15.22
C PHE A 327 -1.80 21.44 13.75
N TYR A 328 -2.60 22.07 12.89
CA TYR A 328 -2.71 21.73 11.46
C TYR A 328 -1.38 21.86 10.73
N ARG A 329 -0.60 22.92 11.03
CA ARG A 329 0.73 23.08 10.46
C ARG A 329 1.67 21.98 10.95
N ALA A 330 1.65 21.64 12.25
CA ALA A 330 2.55 20.64 12.84
C ALA A 330 2.39 19.24 12.24
N ILE A 331 1.16 18.76 12.07
CA ILE A 331 0.90 17.43 11.48
C ILE A 331 1.20 17.34 9.98
N ASN A 332 1.44 18.49 9.34
CA ASN A 332 1.79 18.63 7.93
C ASN A 332 3.19 19.23 7.74
N LYS A 333 4.06 19.09 8.74
CA LYS A 333 5.47 19.48 8.60
C LYS A 333 6.13 18.68 7.47
N VAL A 334 6.92 19.38 6.66
CA VAL A 334 7.71 18.86 5.54
C VAL A 334 9.18 19.01 5.88
N GLU A 335 9.90 17.90 5.80
CA GLU A 335 11.34 17.87 6.04
C GLU A 335 11.97 16.71 5.27
N PRO A 336 12.99 16.95 4.42
CA PRO A 336 13.76 15.87 3.82
C PRO A 336 14.32 14.94 4.90
N SER A 337 13.98 13.66 4.84
CA SER A 337 14.39 12.65 5.81
C SER A 337 14.92 11.39 5.11
N TYR A 338 15.53 10.46 5.85
CA TYR A 338 16.13 9.27 5.25
C TYR A 338 15.12 8.14 5.03
N ILE A 339 14.15 8.00 5.94
CA ILE A 339 13.29 6.83 6.07
C ILE A 339 11.96 7.06 5.35
N ARG A 340 11.72 6.33 4.26
CA ARG A 340 10.51 6.48 3.42
C ARG A 340 9.20 6.36 4.22
N VAL A 341 9.11 5.38 5.12
CA VAL A 341 7.88 5.14 5.91
C VAL A 341 7.61 6.21 6.97
N GLU A 342 8.53 7.15 7.16
CA GLU A 342 8.41 8.30 8.06
C GLU A 342 8.43 9.64 7.31
N ALA A 343 8.52 9.60 5.97
CA ALA A 343 8.54 10.78 5.12
C ALA A 343 7.18 11.49 5.08
N ASP A 344 7.22 12.80 4.91
CA ASP A 344 6.03 13.63 4.74
C ASP A 344 5.40 13.47 3.35
N GLU A 345 4.17 13.94 3.20
CA GLU A 345 3.37 13.79 1.97
C GLU A 345 4.04 14.38 0.72
N LEU A 346 4.86 15.42 0.86
CA LEU A 346 5.53 16.08 -0.25
C LEU A 346 6.81 15.35 -0.66
N THR A 347 7.60 14.88 0.30
CA THR A 347 8.89 14.23 0.02
C THR A 347 8.76 12.73 -0.29
N TYR A 348 7.70 12.06 0.19
CA TYR A 348 7.50 10.61 0.08
C TYR A 348 7.70 10.05 -1.34
N ASN A 349 7.13 10.69 -2.36
CA ASN A 349 7.22 10.19 -3.74
C ASN A 349 8.66 10.23 -4.31
N LEU A 350 9.53 11.12 -3.79
CA LEU A 350 10.93 11.15 -4.20
C LEU A 350 11.67 9.91 -3.70
N HIS A 351 11.34 9.39 -2.52
CA HIS A 351 11.88 8.11 -2.03
C HIS A 351 11.50 6.95 -2.94
N VAL A 352 10.25 6.92 -3.41
CA VAL A 352 9.74 5.88 -4.31
C VAL A 352 10.44 5.96 -5.67
N LEU A 353 10.64 7.18 -6.20
CA LEU A 353 11.37 7.41 -7.45
C LEU A 353 12.79 6.83 -7.39
N VAL A 354 13.54 7.06 -6.30
CA VAL A 354 14.88 6.49 -6.14
C VAL A 354 14.86 4.96 -6.32
N ARG A 355 13.91 4.28 -5.67
CA ARG A 355 13.79 2.82 -5.72
C ARG A 355 13.44 2.34 -7.12
N PHE A 356 12.46 2.97 -7.77
CA PHE A 356 12.07 2.64 -9.15
C PHE A 356 13.25 2.74 -10.12
N GLU A 357 14.01 3.84 -10.07
CA GLU A 357 15.16 4.03 -10.97
C GLU A 357 16.27 3.01 -10.70
N LEU A 358 16.56 2.70 -9.44
CA LEU A 358 17.56 1.71 -9.07
C LEU A 358 17.13 0.29 -9.46
N GLU A 359 15.87 -0.07 -9.26
CA GLU A 359 15.34 -1.37 -9.72
C GLU A 359 15.48 -1.52 -11.23
N CYS A 360 15.11 -0.50 -12.02
CA CYS A 360 15.29 -0.51 -13.47
C CYS A 360 16.76 -0.69 -13.87
N ASP A 361 17.67 0.07 -13.26
CA ASP A 361 19.09 0.03 -13.58
C ASP A 361 19.73 -1.32 -13.19
N VAL A 362 19.33 -1.92 -12.07
CA VAL A 362 19.82 -3.26 -11.67
C VAL A 362 19.26 -4.34 -12.59
N LEU A 363 17.96 -4.33 -12.88
CA LEU A 363 17.33 -5.35 -13.73
C LEU A 363 17.93 -5.38 -15.13
N THR A 364 18.23 -4.20 -15.70
CA THR A 364 18.84 -4.06 -17.04
C THR A 364 20.36 -4.25 -17.05
N GLY A 365 20.98 -4.46 -15.88
CA GLY A 365 22.43 -4.63 -15.75
C GLY A 365 23.25 -3.33 -15.89
N LYS A 366 22.59 -2.17 -15.95
CA LYS A 366 23.25 -0.86 -15.96
C LYS A 366 23.88 -0.51 -14.62
N LEU A 367 23.36 -1.07 -13.52
CA LEU A 367 23.92 -0.95 -12.18
C LEU A 367 24.20 -2.35 -11.60
N ALA A 368 25.42 -2.57 -11.11
CA ALA A 368 25.72 -3.78 -10.34
C ALA A 368 25.23 -3.61 -8.90
N VAL A 369 24.74 -4.69 -8.28
CA VAL A 369 24.17 -4.66 -6.92
C VAL A 369 25.18 -4.15 -5.89
N LYS A 370 26.46 -4.55 -5.99
CA LYS A 370 27.51 -4.06 -5.09
C LYS A 370 27.67 -2.53 -5.09
N ASP A 371 27.27 -1.85 -6.17
CA ASP A 371 27.38 -0.39 -6.34
C ASP A 371 26.08 0.34 -5.94
N LEU A 372 25.06 -0.38 -5.44
CA LEU A 372 23.80 0.20 -4.97
C LEU A 372 23.96 1.25 -3.87
N PRO A 373 24.83 1.10 -2.85
CA PRO A 373 24.97 2.11 -1.80
C PRO A 373 25.36 3.48 -2.35
N ASP A 374 26.34 3.53 -3.26
CA ASP A 374 26.82 4.77 -3.86
C ASP A 374 25.74 5.39 -4.77
N ALA A 375 25.09 4.56 -5.59
CA ALA A 375 24.00 5.03 -6.47
C ALA A 375 22.79 5.54 -5.68
N TRP A 376 22.46 4.88 -4.56
CA TRP A 376 21.41 5.32 -3.64
C TRP A 376 21.73 6.68 -3.03
N ASN A 377 22.94 6.83 -2.48
CA ASN A 377 23.40 8.06 -1.84
C ASN A 377 23.40 9.23 -2.84
N ALA A 378 23.88 9.01 -4.06
CA ALA A 378 23.87 10.02 -5.11
C ALA A 378 22.45 10.51 -5.46
N LYS A 379 21.48 9.59 -5.57
CA LYS A 379 20.08 9.95 -5.87
C LYS A 379 19.39 10.64 -4.70
N TYR A 380 19.65 10.24 -3.46
CA TYR A 380 19.13 10.93 -2.27
C TYR A 380 19.67 12.36 -2.18
N GLU A 381 20.96 12.56 -2.46
CA GLU A 381 21.54 13.91 -2.50
C GLU A 381 20.91 14.74 -3.63
N GLU A 382 20.73 14.18 -4.83
CA GLU A 382 20.13 14.88 -5.97
C GLU A 382 18.67 15.30 -5.70
N TYR A 383 17.86 14.42 -5.10
CA TYR A 383 16.41 14.63 -4.99
C TYR A 383 15.97 15.27 -3.68
N LEU A 384 16.64 14.92 -2.58
CA LEU A 384 16.27 15.36 -1.22
C LEU A 384 17.31 16.33 -0.62
N GLY A 385 18.49 16.46 -1.23
CA GLY A 385 19.56 17.34 -0.73
C GLY A 385 20.18 16.86 0.59
N ILE A 386 20.10 15.56 0.84
CA ILE A 386 20.65 14.87 2.01
C ILE A 386 21.23 13.53 1.58
N THR A 387 22.26 13.07 2.31
CA THR A 387 22.86 11.75 2.11
C THR A 387 22.68 10.90 3.37
N PRO A 388 22.19 9.65 3.27
CA PRO A 388 22.09 8.74 4.42
C PRO A 388 23.42 8.58 5.17
N ARG A 389 23.35 8.45 6.50
CA ARG A 389 24.56 8.36 7.35
C ARG A 389 25.29 7.03 7.23
N ASN A 390 24.58 5.98 6.85
CA ASN A 390 25.05 4.61 6.70
C ASN A 390 24.04 3.82 5.85
N ASP A 391 24.40 2.59 5.48
CA ASP A 391 23.56 1.75 4.63
C ASP A 391 22.22 1.36 5.29
N ALA A 392 22.16 1.30 6.63
CA ALA A 392 20.93 0.96 7.37
C ALA A 392 19.84 2.03 7.21
N GLU A 393 20.24 3.29 7.05
CA GLU A 393 19.38 4.42 6.69
C GLU A 393 19.33 4.67 5.18
N GLY A 394 20.26 4.05 4.44
CA GLY A 394 20.34 4.07 2.99
C GLY A 394 19.62 2.88 2.35
N CYS A 395 20.32 2.16 1.46
CA CYS A 395 19.76 1.09 0.64
C CYS A 395 19.29 -0.16 1.41
N LEU A 396 19.63 -0.32 2.70
CA LEU A 396 19.09 -1.40 3.55
C LEU A 396 17.82 -0.99 4.31
N GLN A 397 17.31 0.24 4.15
CA GLN A 397 16.22 0.72 5.01
C GLN A 397 14.90 -0.05 4.85
N ASP A 398 14.65 -0.61 3.66
CA ASP A 398 13.42 -1.30 3.29
C ASP A 398 13.66 -2.80 3.07
N VAL A 399 12.68 -3.62 3.49
CA VAL A 399 12.72 -5.09 3.39
C VAL A 399 12.37 -5.63 1.99
N HIS A 400 11.70 -4.84 1.15
CA HIS A 400 11.07 -5.27 -0.11
C HIS A 400 12.00 -6.10 -1.01
N TRP A 401 13.22 -5.62 -1.23
CA TRP A 401 14.19 -6.30 -2.08
C TRP A 401 14.70 -7.62 -1.50
N SER A 402 14.72 -7.79 -0.18
CA SER A 402 15.06 -9.08 0.44
C SER A 402 13.98 -10.13 0.21
N MET A 403 12.73 -9.71 -0.05
CA MET A 403 11.60 -10.60 -0.34
C MET A 403 11.40 -10.83 -1.85
N GLY A 404 12.19 -10.18 -2.70
CA GLY A 404 12.00 -10.22 -4.15
C GLY A 404 10.79 -9.41 -4.64
N SER A 405 10.29 -8.45 -3.84
CA SER A 405 9.20 -7.55 -4.21
C SER A 405 9.72 -6.39 -5.06
N ILE A 406 10.13 -6.69 -6.29
CA ILE A 406 10.60 -5.73 -7.31
C ILE A 406 9.42 -5.39 -8.22
N GLY A 407 9.25 -4.13 -8.62
CA GLY A 407 8.01 -3.70 -9.28
C GLY A 407 6.94 -3.13 -8.33
N TYR A 408 7.14 -3.31 -7.03
CA TYR A 408 6.14 -3.01 -6.00
C TYR A 408 6.06 -1.51 -5.67
N PHE A 409 7.21 -0.86 -5.44
CA PHE A 409 7.26 0.50 -4.89
C PHE A 409 6.46 1.56 -5.67
N PRO A 410 6.44 1.59 -7.02
CA PRO A 410 5.69 2.61 -7.76
C PRO A 410 4.21 2.68 -7.39
N THR A 411 3.62 1.57 -6.93
CA THR A 411 2.21 1.51 -6.55
C THR A 411 1.90 2.46 -5.38
N TYR A 412 2.86 2.71 -4.48
CA TYR A 412 2.70 3.71 -3.43
C TYR A 412 2.51 5.12 -3.98
N SER A 413 3.32 5.51 -4.98
CA SER A 413 3.18 6.83 -5.62
C SER A 413 1.95 6.90 -6.51
N MET A 414 1.56 5.81 -7.18
CA MET A 414 0.28 5.75 -7.89
C MET A 414 -0.88 6.00 -6.93
N GLY A 415 -0.85 5.41 -5.72
CA GLY A 415 -1.84 5.65 -4.68
C GLY A 415 -1.95 7.13 -4.29
N ASN A 416 -0.82 7.81 -4.09
CA ASN A 416 -0.81 9.26 -3.80
C ASN A 416 -1.44 10.10 -4.93
N LEU A 417 -1.19 9.77 -6.20
CA LEU A 417 -1.78 10.51 -7.31
C LEU A 417 -3.28 10.23 -7.45
N LEU A 418 -3.64 8.96 -7.37
CA LEU A 418 -5.02 8.50 -7.49
C LEU A 418 -5.89 9.00 -6.33
N SER A 419 -5.36 9.13 -5.11
CA SER A 419 -6.14 9.63 -3.97
C SER A 419 -6.65 11.04 -4.24
N TYR A 420 -5.80 11.94 -4.75
CA TYR A 420 -6.20 13.30 -5.12
C TYR A 420 -7.09 13.35 -6.37
N GLN A 421 -6.85 12.49 -7.35
CA GLN A 421 -7.67 12.42 -8.56
C GLN A 421 -9.10 11.93 -8.24
N ILE A 422 -9.23 10.89 -7.41
CA ILE A 422 -10.51 10.39 -6.89
C ILE A 422 -11.18 11.45 -6.02
N TRP A 423 -10.42 12.11 -5.13
CA TRP A 423 -10.96 13.18 -4.29
C TRP A 423 -11.51 14.35 -5.11
N THR A 424 -10.83 14.74 -6.19
CA THR A 424 -11.30 15.78 -7.11
C THR A 424 -12.63 15.40 -7.77
N ALA A 425 -12.78 14.13 -8.17
CA ALA A 425 -14.04 13.62 -8.72
C ALA A 425 -15.16 13.61 -7.66
N LEU A 426 -14.84 13.19 -6.44
CA LEU A 426 -15.76 13.21 -5.30
C LEU A 426 -16.22 14.64 -4.97
N GLN A 427 -15.31 15.61 -4.91
CA GLN A 427 -15.63 17.02 -4.64
C GLN A 427 -16.54 17.63 -5.72
N ARG A 428 -16.36 17.24 -6.99
CA ARG A 428 -17.25 17.68 -8.07
C ARG A 428 -18.69 17.23 -7.83
N ASP A 429 -18.88 16.04 -7.28
CA ASP A 429 -20.19 15.42 -7.12
C ASP A 429 -20.86 15.79 -5.77
N LEU A 430 -20.07 15.92 -4.69
CA LEU A 430 -20.58 16.23 -3.34
C LEU A 430 -20.51 17.72 -2.97
N GLY A 431 -19.71 18.52 -3.65
CA GLY A 431 -19.53 19.95 -3.36
C GLY A 431 -18.54 20.21 -2.22
N ASP A 432 -18.98 20.94 -1.19
CA ASP A 432 -18.13 21.41 -0.08
C ASP A 432 -17.80 20.28 0.90
N THR A 433 -16.75 19.52 0.60
CA THR A 433 -16.29 18.41 1.45
C THR A 433 -15.74 18.86 2.80
N ASP A 434 -15.22 20.09 2.92
CA ASP A 434 -14.70 20.59 4.20
C ASP A 434 -15.83 20.82 5.19
N ALA A 435 -17.00 21.29 4.71
CA ALA A 435 -18.21 21.36 5.52
C ALA A 435 -18.71 19.98 5.98
N LEU A 436 -18.62 18.96 5.12
CA LEU A 436 -18.96 17.58 5.50
C LEU A 436 -18.00 17.04 6.59
N ILE A 437 -16.69 17.21 6.39
CA ILE A 437 -15.67 16.73 7.34
C ILE A 437 -15.80 17.44 8.70
N SER A 438 -15.89 18.77 8.72
CA SER A 438 -15.96 19.56 9.96
C SER A 438 -17.24 19.30 10.77
N SER A 439 -18.36 19.00 10.09
CA SER A 439 -19.62 18.59 10.73
C SER A 439 -19.63 17.10 11.16
N GLY A 440 -18.67 16.30 10.68
CA GLY A 440 -18.56 14.88 10.98
C GLY A 440 -19.40 13.97 10.08
N ASP A 441 -19.89 14.46 8.94
CA ASP A 441 -20.58 13.66 7.93
C ASP A 441 -19.59 12.93 7.01
N PHE A 442 -18.89 11.94 7.58
CA PHE A 442 -18.03 11.03 6.81
C PHE A 442 -18.83 9.98 6.03
N ALA A 443 -20.11 9.78 6.39
CA ALA A 443 -20.98 8.81 5.72
C ALA A 443 -21.24 9.20 4.26
N SER A 444 -21.44 10.48 3.97
CA SER A 444 -21.60 10.97 2.59
C SER A 444 -20.36 10.69 1.73
N ILE A 445 -19.16 10.91 2.29
CA ILE A 445 -17.88 10.62 1.61
C ILE A 445 -17.71 9.11 1.38
N LEU A 446 -17.90 8.31 2.43
CA LEU A 446 -17.76 6.85 2.35
C LEU A 446 -18.76 6.22 1.39
N THR A 447 -20.02 6.68 1.39
CA THR A 447 -21.06 6.20 0.47
C THR A 447 -20.66 6.45 -0.99
N TRP A 448 -20.16 7.64 -1.31
CA TRP A 448 -19.66 7.92 -2.65
C TRP A 448 -18.50 6.98 -3.04
N LEU A 449 -17.54 6.77 -2.14
CA LEU A 449 -16.43 5.85 -2.40
C LEU A 449 -16.90 4.40 -2.58
N GLN A 450 -17.91 3.96 -1.82
CA GLN A 450 -18.52 2.65 -1.98
C GLN A 450 -19.21 2.50 -3.34
N ASP A 451 -20.03 3.48 -3.72
CA ASP A 451 -20.81 3.44 -4.96
C ASP A 451 -19.94 3.51 -6.21
N HIS A 452 -18.85 4.29 -6.17
CA HIS A 452 -18.02 4.57 -7.33
C HIS A 452 -16.78 3.66 -7.39
N VAL A 453 -16.18 3.28 -6.25
CA VAL A 453 -14.91 2.55 -6.19
C VAL A 453 -15.08 1.17 -5.54
N TYR A 454 -15.56 1.09 -4.29
CA TYR A 454 -15.40 -0.15 -3.49
C TYR A 454 -16.28 -1.28 -3.99
N SER A 455 -17.53 -0.96 -4.36
CA SER A 455 -18.47 -1.92 -4.95
C SER A 455 -18.03 -2.50 -6.28
N LYS A 456 -16.93 -2.01 -6.88
CA LYS A 456 -16.42 -2.49 -8.16
C LYS A 456 -15.40 -3.62 -8.01
N GLY A 457 -14.79 -3.77 -6.82
CA GLY A 457 -13.80 -4.82 -6.55
C GLY A 457 -12.82 -4.98 -7.72
N ARG A 458 -12.59 -6.22 -8.17
CA ARG A 458 -11.76 -6.54 -9.35
C ARG A 458 -12.56 -6.66 -10.67
N LYS A 459 -13.80 -6.15 -10.73
CA LYS A 459 -14.67 -6.29 -11.91
C LYS A 459 -14.09 -5.65 -13.17
N TYR A 460 -13.43 -4.51 -13.02
CA TYR A 460 -12.76 -3.76 -14.09
C TYR A 460 -11.24 -3.89 -13.96
N SER A 461 -10.49 -3.58 -15.03
CA SER A 461 -9.04 -3.37 -14.86
C SER A 461 -8.79 -2.09 -14.05
N PRO A 462 -7.62 -1.91 -13.42
CA PRO A 462 -7.30 -0.67 -12.69
C PRO A 462 -7.46 0.57 -13.57
N LYS A 463 -6.94 0.54 -14.79
CA LYS A 463 -7.03 1.66 -15.75
C LYS A 463 -8.47 1.99 -16.13
N ASP A 464 -9.33 0.99 -16.30
CA ASP A 464 -10.73 1.21 -16.62
C ASP A 464 -11.52 1.76 -15.43
N LEU A 465 -11.25 1.26 -14.22
CA LEU A 465 -11.89 1.77 -13.00
C LEU A 465 -11.53 3.24 -12.76
N VAL A 466 -10.24 3.60 -12.91
CA VAL A 466 -9.79 5.00 -12.79
C VAL A 466 -10.52 5.91 -13.78
N ARG A 467 -10.62 5.50 -15.06
CA ARG A 467 -11.36 6.27 -16.08
C ARG A 467 -12.84 6.37 -15.76
N GLN A 468 -13.46 5.31 -15.27
CA GLN A 468 -14.88 5.30 -14.94
C GLN A 468 -15.19 6.23 -13.76
N VAL A 469 -14.34 6.26 -12.75
CA VAL A 469 -14.54 7.08 -11.53
C VAL A 469 -14.19 8.54 -11.78
N THR A 470 -13.08 8.79 -12.45
CA THR A 470 -12.49 10.14 -12.53
C THR A 470 -12.76 10.84 -13.86
N GLY A 471 -13.05 10.08 -14.92
CA GLY A 471 -13.23 10.58 -16.29
C GLY A 471 -11.95 10.59 -17.13
N GLU A 472 -10.78 10.31 -16.54
CA GLU A 472 -9.49 10.33 -17.24
C GLU A 472 -8.55 9.22 -16.77
N ALA A 473 -7.41 9.05 -17.46
CA ALA A 473 -6.35 8.15 -17.01
C ALA A 473 -5.63 8.73 -15.77
N ILE A 474 -4.74 7.96 -15.15
CA ILE A 474 -3.92 8.48 -14.04
C ILE A 474 -3.18 9.75 -14.48
N SER A 475 -3.25 10.78 -13.65
CA SER A 475 -2.72 12.11 -13.91
C SER A 475 -2.14 12.70 -12.63
N SER A 476 -1.04 13.45 -12.75
CA SER A 476 -0.43 14.14 -11.61
C SER A 476 -1.10 15.48 -11.28
N ARG A 477 -2.02 15.97 -12.12
CA ARG A 477 -2.58 17.33 -12.00
C ARG A 477 -3.26 17.57 -10.66
N SER A 478 -4.26 16.75 -10.31
CA SER A 478 -4.99 16.89 -9.04
C SER A 478 -4.07 16.81 -7.83
N TYR A 479 -3.06 15.95 -7.88
CA TYR A 479 -2.07 15.78 -6.82
C TYR A 479 -1.21 17.03 -6.66
N LEU A 480 -0.64 17.55 -7.75
CA LEU A 480 0.20 18.76 -7.72
C LEU A 480 -0.60 20.00 -7.29
N ASP A 481 -1.80 20.19 -7.83
CA ASP A 481 -2.68 21.31 -7.48
C ASP A 481 -3.06 21.28 -5.99
N GLY A 482 -3.36 20.08 -5.48
CA GLY A 482 -3.71 19.86 -4.08
C GLY A 482 -2.55 20.12 -3.13
N LEU A 483 -1.36 19.60 -3.44
CA LEU A 483 -0.14 19.87 -2.68
C LEU A 483 0.23 21.35 -2.70
N GLU A 484 0.20 22.00 -3.87
CA GLU A 484 0.56 23.40 -4.00
C GLU A 484 -0.38 24.27 -3.15
N ARG A 485 -1.70 24.08 -3.26
CA ARG A 485 -2.68 24.80 -2.43
C ARG A 485 -2.39 24.61 -0.94
N LYS A 486 -2.23 23.36 -0.50
CA LYS A 486 -2.04 22.99 0.91
C LYS A 486 -0.76 23.59 1.49
N TYR A 487 0.37 23.45 0.79
CA TYR A 487 1.68 23.82 1.33
C TYR A 487 2.03 25.29 1.14
N VAL A 488 1.48 25.97 0.12
CA VAL A 488 1.56 27.44 0.03
C VAL A 488 0.85 28.09 1.23
N GLU A 489 -0.29 27.56 1.66
CA GLU A 489 -0.99 28.03 2.86
C GLU A 489 -0.16 27.80 4.14
N ILE A 490 0.28 26.56 4.38
CA ILE A 490 0.98 26.15 5.61
C ILE A 490 2.29 26.91 5.82
N TYR A 491 3.06 27.11 4.74
CA TYR A 491 4.37 27.75 4.76
C TYR A 491 4.36 29.21 4.31
N ARG A 492 3.18 29.76 3.95
CA ARG A 492 2.97 31.16 3.57
C ARG A 492 3.91 31.62 2.45
N LEU A 493 3.95 30.82 1.38
CA LEU A 493 4.85 30.98 0.23
C LEU A 493 4.41 32.03 -0.79
#